data_AF-A0A355SB02-F1
#
_entry.id   AF-A0A355SB02-F1
#
_cell.length_a   1.000
_cell.length_b   1.000
_cell.length_c   1.000
_cell.angle_alpha   90.00
_cell.angle_beta   90.00
_cell.angle_gamma   90.00
#
_symmetry.space_group_name_H-M   'P 1'
#
loop_
_entity.id
_entity.type
_entity.pdbx_description
1 polymer ?
#
loop_
_entity_poly.entity_id
_entity_poly.type
_entity_poly.pdbx_seq_one_letter_code
_entity_poly.pdbx_strand_id
1 'polypeptide(L)'
;MSMAETEVLKMYRFIRKVLLLSTIFTIMFICILHVKWAYAVSEPSAKAKVKIASTETKKVNYKKKYKVASRSGSSLSTFKNVGNVIDYACKYIGARYKYGTAGPAAFDCSGFIMFVMGNYGISLPHSVYSQKDYGKTVSRGDLMPGDLVYFTTSGNGKISHVGIYIGDGNFIHASLKGVMISNLSQRYYSSRYVTAKRIIN
;
A
#
# COMPACT_ATOMS: atom_id res chain seq x y z
N MET A 1 42.12 27.10 66.00
CA MET A 1 41.41 27.21 64.71
C MET A 1 40.46 28.38 64.84
N SER A 2 40.76 29.46 64.13
CA SER A 2 40.21 30.81 64.37
C SER A 2 38.73 30.85 63.99
N MET A 3 37.89 31.56 64.77
CA MET A 3 36.47 31.76 64.43
C MET A 3 36.26 32.37 63.03
N ALA A 4 37.29 33.01 62.46
CA ALA A 4 37.26 33.51 61.08
C ALA A 4 37.28 32.37 60.04
N GLU A 5 37.97 31.26 60.30
CA GLU A 5 38.08 30.12 59.37
C GLU A 5 36.75 29.37 59.24
N THR A 6 35.95 29.32 60.31
CA THR A 6 34.63 28.68 60.30
C THR A 6 33.58 29.46 59.51
N GLU A 7 33.65 30.80 59.53
CA GLU A 7 32.72 31.65 58.77
C GLU A 7 33.05 31.65 57.27
N VAL A 8 34.34 31.63 56.90
CA VAL A 8 34.77 31.48 55.51
C VAL A 8 34.33 30.13 54.93
N LEU A 9 34.43 29.04 55.71
CA LEU A 9 33.96 27.71 55.29
C LEU A 9 32.44 27.63 55.14
N LYS A 10 31.66 28.29 56.01
CA LYS A 10 30.20 28.39 55.88
C LYS A 10 29.81 29.16 54.62
N MET A 11 30.48 30.29 54.37
CA MET A 11 30.26 31.11 53.19
C MET A 11 30.61 30.35 51.90
N TYR A 12 31.73 29.63 51.88
CA TYR A 12 32.11 28.80 50.73
C TYR A 12 31.09 27.69 50.46
N ARG A 13 30.59 27.01 51.49
CA ARG A 13 29.53 26.00 51.35
C ARG A 13 28.22 26.59 50.86
N PHE A 14 27.89 27.82 51.26
CA PHE A 14 26.71 28.54 50.78
C PHE A 14 26.84 28.92 49.30
N ILE A 15 27.95 29.56 48.92
CA ILE A 15 28.25 29.95 47.53
C ILE A 15 28.28 28.70 46.62
N ARG A 16 28.89 27.61 47.06
CA ARG A 16 28.91 26.34 46.31
C ARG A 16 27.51 25.74 46.13
N LYS A 17 26.63 25.82 47.13
CA LYS A 17 25.22 25.39 47.00
C LYS A 17 24.44 26.26 46.00
N VAL A 18 24.64 27.58 46.04
CA VAL A 18 23.99 28.52 45.11
C VAL A 18 24.47 28.28 43.67
N LEU A 19 25.77 28.09 43.47
CA LEU A 19 26.33 27.77 42.15
C LEU A 19 25.82 26.42 41.62
N LEU A 20 25.77 25.37 42.47
CA LEU A 20 25.22 24.06 42.08
C LEU A 20 23.72 24.12 41.74
N LEU A 21 22.93 24.91 42.45
CA LEU A 21 21.51 25.08 42.16
C LEU A 21 21.29 25.81 40.82
N SER A 22 22.12 26.82 40.52
CA SER A 22 22.04 27.55 39.25
C SER A 22 22.38 26.67 38.05
N THR A 23 23.38 25.79 38.16
CA THR A 23 23.76 24.87 37.07
C THR A 23 22.74 23.77 36.86
N ILE A 24 22.10 23.28 37.91
CA ILE A 24 20.98 22.34 37.79
C ILE A 24 19.79 23.01 37.09
N PHE A 25 19.48 24.26 37.44
CA PHE A 25 18.38 25.00 36.82
C PHE A 25 18.63 25.28 35.34
N THR A 26 19.87 25.63 34.95
CA THR A 26 20.22 25.82 33.53
C THR A 26 20.19 24.52 32.74
N ILE A 27 20.68 23.40 33.30
CA ILE A 27 20.61 22.08 32.65
C ILE A 27 19.15 21.64 32.48
N MET A 28 18.29 21.82 33.50
CA MET A 28 16.87 21.51 33.39
C MET A 28 16.16 22.40 32.35
N PHE A 29 16.50 23.69 32.27
CA PHE A 29 15.93 24.58 31.26
C PHE A 29 16.35 24.20 29.83
N ILE A 30 17.61 23.79 29.64
CA ILE A 30 18.12 23.27 28.35
C ILE A 30 17.47 21.93 27.99
N CYS A 31 17.22 21.04 28.96
CA CYS A 31 16.48 19.79 28.74
C CYS A 31 15.02 20.05 28.33
N ILE A 32 14.34 21.01 28.97
CA ILE A 32 12.96 21.39 28.62
C ILE A 32 12.89 21.99 27.20
N LEU A 33 13.91 22.76 26.79
CA LEU A 33 14.01 23.31 25.42
C LEU A 33 14.25 22.21 24.36
N HIS A 34 15.06 21.19 24.64
CA HIS A 34 15.27 20.07 23.71
C HIS A 34 14.06 19.13 23.60
N VAL A 35 13.29 18.93 24.68
CA VAL A 35 12.06 18.13 24.63
C VAL A 35 11.00 18.79 23.74
N LYS A 36 10.91 20.12 23.71
CA LYS A 36 10.03 20.85 22.79
C LYS A 36 10.43 20.71 21.31
N TRP A 37 11.70 20.49 20.99
CA TRP A 37 12.15 20.18 19.62
C TRP A 37 11.80 18.75 19.21
N ALA A 38 11.91 17.79 20.13
CA ALA A 38 11.56 16.39 19.88
C ALA A 38 10.05 16.14 19.74
N TYR A 39 9.21 16.87 20.47
CA TYR A 39 7.75 16.79 20.33
C TYR A 39 7.20 17.49 19.09
N ALA A 40 7.89 18.52 18.57
CA ALA A 40 7.51 19.17 17.31
C ALA A 40 7.76 18.31 16.06
N VAL A 41 8.46 17.18 16.18
CA VAL A 41 8.72 16.22 15.09
C VAL A 41 7.76 15.01 15.14
N SER A 42 6.89 14.91 16.14
CA SER A 42 5.99 13.76 16.34
C SER A 42 4.49 14.08 16.32
N GLU A 43 4.08 15.26 15.85
CA GLU A 43 2.70 15.48 15.44
C GLU A 43 2.47 14.90 14.03
N PRO A 44 1.56 13.91 13.84
CA PRO A 44 1.01 13.66 12.52
C PRO A 44 0.21 14.91 12.14
N SER A 45 0.76 15.73 11.24
CA SER A 45 0.10 16.95 10.77
C SER A 45 -1.25 16.60 10.15
N ALA A 46 -2.30 16.69 10.96
CA ALA A 46 -3.65 16.86 10.47
C ALA A 46 -3.67 18.18 9.68
N LYS A 47 -4.07 18.09 8.41
CA LYS A 47 -4.36 19.20 7.49
C LYS A 47 -3.16 19.92 6.86
N ALA A 48 -2.33 19.19 6.13
CA ALA A 48 -1.81 19.75 4.89
C ALA A 48 -2.94 19.73 3.85
N LYS A 49 -3.63 20.87 3.64
CA LYS A 49 -4.37 21.13 2.40
C LYS A 49 -3.33 21.16 1.28
N VAL A 50 -3.00 20.01 0.73
CA VAL A 50 -2.26 19.95 -0.52
C VAL A 50 -3.17 20.60 -1.56
N LYS A 51 -2.83 21.83 -1.97
CA LYS A 51 -3.20 22.32 -3.30
C LYS A 51 -2.50 21.40 -4.29
N ILE A 52 -3.08 20.23 -4.51
CA ILE A 52 -2.80 19.46 -5.71
C ILE A 52 -3.42 20.34 -6.79
N ALA A 53 -2.58 21.10 -7.48
CA ALA A 53 -2.89 21.58 -8.81
C ALA A 53 -3.53 20.40 -9.52
N SER A 54 -4.82 20.55 -9.82
CA SER A 54 -5.66 19.56 -10.47
C SER A 54 -5.10 19.35 -11.87
N THR A 55 -4.03 18.56 -11.99
CA THR A 55 -3.70 17.91 -13.23
C THR A 55 -4.83 16.93 -13.45
N GLU A 56 -5.73 17.31 -14.37
CA GLU A 56 -6.91 16.59 -14.78
C GLU A 56 -6.66 15.07 -14.78
N THR A 57 -7.04 14.41 -13.69
CA THR A 57 -7.32 12.99 -13.76
C THR A 57 -8.57 12.89 -14.60
N LYS A 58 -8.37 12.66 -15.92
CA LYS A 58 -9.42 12.10 -16.78
C LYS A 58 -10.03 10.97 -15.98
N LYS A 59 -11.25 11.18 -15.47
CA LYS A 59 -12.10 10.10 -14.96
C LYS A 59 -12.19 9.11 -16.10
N VAL A 60 -11.36 8.07 -16.07
CA VAL A 60 -11.48 6.97 -17.03
C VAL A 60 -12.87 6.43 -16.77
N ASN A 61 -13.77 6.68 -17.71
CA ASN A 61 -15.13 6.21 -17.66
C ASN A 61 -15.09 4.69 -17.91
N TYR A 62 -14.75 3.92 -16.88
CA TYR A 62 -14.74 2.46 -16.89
C TYR A 62 -16.15 1.88 -17.08
N LYS A 63 -17.21 2.71 -17.00
CA LYS A 63 -18.57 2.32 -17.43
C LYS A 63 -18.72 2.27 -18.96
N LYS A 64 -17.72 2.68 -19.76
CA LYS A 64 -17.83 2.63 -21.22
C LYS A 64 -17.66 1.21 -21.74
N LYS A 65 -18.79 0.50 -21.81
CA LYS A 65 -19.15 -0.39 -22.93
C LYS A 65 -18.36 -1.70 -23.02
N TYR A 66 -18.58 -2.61 -22.07
CA TYR A 66 -18.48 -4.04 -22.36
C TYR A 66 -19.58 -4.42 -23.36
N LYS A 67 -19.35 -4.19 -24.65
CA LYS A 67 -20.20 -4.78 -25.71
C LYS A 67 -19.80 -6.26 -25.80
N VAL A 68 -20.48 -7.09 -25.01
CA VAL A 68 -20.35 -8.55 -25.08
C VAL A 68 -20.85 -8.98 -26.45
N ALA A 69 -19.93 -9.34 -27.35
CA ALA A 69 -20.29 -10.01 -28.58
C ALA A 69 -20.74 -11.42 -28.21
N SER A 70 -22.06 -11.64 -28.11
CA SER A 70 -22.63 -12.93 -27.77
C SER A 70 -22.35 -13.94 -28.89
N ARG A 71 -21.47 -14.89 -28.64
CA ARG A 71 -21.44 -16.17 -29.35
C ARG A 71 -21.80 -17.26 -28.34
N SER A 72 -23.03 -17.74 -28.50
CA SER A 72 -23.62 -19.02 -28.04
C SER A 72 -23.33 -19.52 -26.62
N GLY A 73 -24.38 -19.60 -25.79
CA GLY A 73 -24.65 -20.76 -24.94
C GLY A 73 -24.39 -20.65 -23.44
N SER A 74 -23.21 -20.20 -23.00
CA SER A 74 -22.80 -20.22 -21.57
C SER A 74 -22.45 -18.83 -21.00
N SER A 75 -22.64 -17.77 -21.79
CA SER A 75 -21.86 -16.54 -21.71
C SER A 75 -22.52 -15.37 -20.97
N LEU A 76 -23.77 -15.42 -20.50
CA LEU A 76 -24.36 -14.22 -19.88
C LEU A 76 -24.17 -14.16 -18.36
N SER A 77 -24.33 -15.28 -17.65
CA SER A 77 -24.13 -15.38 -16.20
C SER A 77 -22.65 -15.27 -15.82
N THR A 78 -21.77 -15.96 -16.54
CA THR A 78 -20.31 -15.86 -16.35
C THR A 78 -19.82 -14.45 -16.59
N PHE A 79 -20.19 -13.81 -17.71
CA PHE A 79 -19.70 -12.46 -18.00
C PHE A 79 -20.27 -11.43 -17.02
N LYS A 80 -21.49 -11.66 -16.49
CA LYS A 80 -22.02 -10.89 -15.37
C LYS A 80 -21.17 -11.10 -14.11
N ASN A 81 -20.76 -12.32 -13.79
CA ASN A 81 -19.85 -12.61 -12.67
C ASN A 81 -18.49 -11.94 -12.83
N VAL A 82 -17.91 -11.96 -14.03
CA VAL A 82 -16.64 -11.27 -14.35
C VAL A 82 -16.78 -9.75 -14.19
N GLY A 83 -17.82 -9.15 -14.77
CA GLY A 83 -18.08 -7.71 -14.62
C GLY A 83 -18.24 -7.33 -13.15
N ASN A 84 -18.99 -8.12 -12.39
CA ASN A 84 -19.16 -7.91 -10.95
C ASN A 84 -17.83 -8.02 -10.18
N VAL A 85 -16.95 -8.97 -10.53
CA VAL A 85 -15.63 -9.13 -9.91
C VAL A 85 -14.76 -7.89 -10.13
N ILE A 86 -14.72 -7.37 -11.35
CA ILE A 86 -13.95 -6.18 -11.68
C ILE A 86 -14.51 -4.95 -10.96
N ASP A 87 -15.83 -4.76 -10.98
CA ASP A 87 -16.50 -3.66 -10.29
C ASP A 87 -16.23 -3.72 -8.78
N TYR A 88 -16.25 -4.92 -8.20
CA TYR A 88 -15.93 -5.14 -6.80
C TYR A 88 -14.46 -4.80 -6.49
N ALA A 89 -13.52 -5.25 -7.34
CA ALA A 89 -12.11 -4.92 -7.21
C ALA A 89 -11.87 -3.40 -7.24
N CYS A 90 -12.57 -2.68 -8.14
CA CYS A 90 -12.45 -1.23 -8.30
C CYS A 90 -12.90 -0.43 -7.06
N LYS A 91 -13.75 -0.99 -6.18
CA LYS A 91 -14.15 -0.33 -4.91
C LYS A 91 -12.97 -0.07 -3.98
N TYR A 92 -11.87 -0.82 -4.15
CA TYR A 92 -10.71 -0.76 -3.27
C TYR A 92 -9.56 0.06 -3.83
N ILE A 93 -9.74 0.73 -4.98
CA ILE A 93 -8.71 1.64 -5.52
C ILE A 93 -8.32 2.67 -4.45
N GLY A 94 -7.02 2.79 -4.19
CA GLY A 94 -6.45 3.63 -3.13
C GLY A 94 -6.23 2.92 -1.79
N ALA A 95 -6.74 1.70 -1.57
CA ALA A 95 -6.40 0.92 -0.38
C ALA A 95 -4.88 0.68 -0.29
N ARG A 96 -4.33 0.73 0.92
CA ARG A 96 -2.88 0.73 1.14
C ARG A 96 -2.25 -0.62 0.80
N TYR A 97 -0.98 -0.60 0.44
CA TYR A 97 -0.20 -1.83 0.39
C TYR A 97 0.33 -2.20 1.76
N LYS A 98 0.16 -3.46 2.17
CA LYS A 98 0.84 -4.05 3.32
C LYS A 98 1.06 -5.55 3.08
N TYR A 99 2.32 -5.97 3.14
CA TYR A 99 2.70 -7.37 2.96
C TYR A 99 1.96 -8.30 3.94
N GLY A 100 1.48 -9.45 3.44
CA GLY A 100 0.78 -10.46 4.24
C GLY A 100 -0.65 -10.08 4.62
N THR A 101 -1.25 -9.06 4.02
CA THR A 101 -2.62 -8.62 4.35
C THR A 101 -3.62 -8.84 3.23
N ALA A 102 -4.88 -9.05 3.62
CA ALA A 102 -5.98 -9.36 2.72
C ALA A 102 -7.31 -8.78 3.24
N GLY A 103 -7.42 -7.45 3.45
CA GLY A 103 -8.71 -6.88 3.84
C GLY A 103 -8.67 -5.47 4.44
N PRO A 104 -9.81 -4.78 4.39
CA PRO A 104 -10.11 -3.90 3.28
C PRO A 104 -9.33 -2.58 3.34
N ALA A 105 -8.70 -2.29 4.49
CA ALA A 105 -7.85 -1.13 4.67
C ALA A 105 -6.48 -1.31 4.00
N ALA A 106 -5.98 -2.55 3.91
CA ALA A 106 -4.71 -2.84 3.27
C ALA A 106 -4.68 -4.23 2.62
N PHE A 107 -3.86 -4.33 1.56
CA PHE A 107 -3.66 -5.56 0.80
C PHE A 107 -2.20 -5.74 0.41
N ASP A 108 -1.75 -6.98 0.27
CA ASP A 108 -0.70 -7.29 -0.69
C ASP A 108 -1.31 -7.75 -2.03
N CYS A 109 -0.45 -8.06 -3.00
CA CYS A 109 -0.90 -8.35 -4.36
C CYS A 109 -1.80 -9.59 -4.42
N SER A 110 -1.38 -10.71 -3.84
CA SER A 110 -2.14 -11.95 -3.82
C SER A 110 -3.30 -11.95 -2.81
N GLY A 111 -3.17 -11.25 -1.69
CA GLY A 111 -4.24 -11.03 -0.71
C GLY A 111 -5.37 -10.19 -1.27
N PHE A 112 -5.08 -9.22 -2.14
CA PHE A 112 -6.10 -8.50 -2.90
C PHE A 112 -6.89 -9.45 -3.82
N ILE A 113 -6.21 -10.32 -4.57
CA ILE A 113 -6.87 -11.30 -5.44
C ILE A 113 -7.71 -12.28 -4.62
N MET A 114 -7.15 -12.84 -3.54
CA MET A 114 -7.83 -13.77 -2.64
C MET A 114 -9.11 -13.14 -2.08
N PHE A 115 -9.02 -11.89 -1.61
CA PHE A 115 -10.16 -11.16 -1.06
C PHE A 115 -11.25 -10.89 -2.11
N VAL A 116 -10.86 -10.42 -3.30
CA VAL A 116 -11.81 -10.14 -4.39
C VAL A 116 -12.50 -11.41 -4.85
N MET A 117 -11.75 -12.48 -5.12
CA MET A 117 -12.28 -13.76 -5.61
C MET A 117 -13.12 -14.48 -4.54
N GLY A 118 -12.72 -14.39 -3.27
CA GLY A 118 -13.45 -14.96 -2.15
C GLY A 118 -14.87 -14.39 -1.99
N ASN A 119 -15.08 -13.11 -2.31
CA ASN A 119 -16.42 -12.50 -2.33
C ASN A 119 -17.37 -13.16 -3.35
N TYR A 120 -16.83 -13.88 -4.33
CA TYR A 120 -17.58 -14.61 -5.35
C TYR A 120 -17.48 -16.13 -5.16
N GLY A 121 -17.11 -16.59 -3.97
CA GLY A 121 -17.05 -18.01 -3.62
C GLY A 121 -15.83 -18.76 -4.17
N ILE A 122 -14.84 -18.05 -4.72
CA ILE A 122 -13.62 -18.65 -5.27
C ILE A 122 -12.51 -18.57 -4.23
N SER A 123 -12.17 -19.71 -3.63
CA SER A 123 -11.09 -19.80 -2.65
C SER A 123 -9.73 -19.90 -3.34
N LEU A 124 -8.82 -18.99 -2.97
CA LEU A 124 -7.45 -18.99 -3.44
C LEU A 124 -6.48 -18.89 -2.26
N PRO A 125 -5.30 -19.52 -2.34
CA PRO A 125 -4.27 -19.34 -1.33
C PRO A 125 -3.76 -17.89 -1.33
N HIS A 126 -3.25 -17.40 -0.19
CA HIS A 126 -2.65 -16.06 -0.12
C HIS A 126 -1.29 -16.00 -0.83
N SER A 127 -0.65 -17.12 -1.13
CA SER A 127 0.63 -17.12 -1.84
C SER A 127 0.46 -16.91 -3.35
N VAL A 128 1.10 -15.89 -3.92
CA VAL A 128 1.15 -15.68 -5.39
C VAL A 128 1.71 -16.89 -6.13
N TYR A 129 2.66 -17.60 -5.52
CA TYR A 129 3.25 -18.82 -6.07
C TYR A 129 2.27 -19.96 -6.18
N SER A 130 1.31 -20.04 -5.26
CA SER A 130 0.28 -21.07 -5.28
C SER A 130 -0.90 -20.66 -6.16
N GLN A 131 -1.26 -19.37 -6.19
CA GLN A 131 -2.34 -18.85 -7.03
C GLN A 131 -2.12 -19.13 -8.52
N LYS A 132 -0.87 -19.08 -9.00
CA LYS A 132 -0.54 -19.36 -10.41
C LYS A 132 -0.94 -20.77 -10.86
N ASP A 133 -1.11 -21.71 -9.93
CA ASP A 133 -1.43 -23.09 -10.24
C ASP A 133 -2.94 -23.33 -10.37
N TYR A 134 -3.77 -22.30 -10.11
CA TYR A 134 -5.21 -22.35 -10.26
C TYR A 134 -5.65 -21.83 -11.63
N GLY A 135 -6.71 -22.45 -12.17
CA GLY A 135 -7.32 -22.07 -13.43
C GLY A 135 -6.53 -22.53 -14.67
N LYS A 136 -7.02 -22.12 -15.84
CA LYS A 136 -6.43 -22.47 -17.14
C LYS A 136 -5.38 -21.44 -17.55
N THR A 137 -4.22 -21.88 -18.04
CA THR A 137 -3.22 -20.98 -18.64
C THR A 137 -3.79 -20.30 -19.89
N VAL A 138 -3.61 -18.98 -19.98
CA VAL A 138 -4.08 -18.15 -21.10
C VAL A 138 -2.88 -17.49 -21.79
N SER A 139 -2.89 -17.49 -23.13
CA SER A 139 -1.89 -16.78 -23.91
C SER A 139 -2.10 -15.27 -23.79
N ARG A 140 -1.04 -14.47 -23.96
CA ARG A 140 -1.18 -13.00 -23.86
C ARG A 140 -2.15 -12.41 -24.89
N GLY A 141 -2.29 -13.03 -26.06
CA GLY A 141 -3.22 -12.59 -27.12
C GLY A 141 -4.68 -12.91 -26.81
N ASP A 142 -4.94 -13.88 -25.95
CA ASP A 142 -6.28 -14.39 -25.61
C ASP A 142 -6.80 -13.84 -24.27
N LEU A 143 -6.15 -12.82 -23.72
CA LEU A 143 -6.53 -12.21 -22.45
C LEU A 143 -7.95 -11.65 -22.51
N MET A 144 -8.76 -12.08 -21.55
CA MET A 144 -10.12 -11.59 -21.34
C MET A 144 -10.21 -10.93 -19.95
N PRO A 145 -11.05 -9.88 -19.80
CA PRO A 145 -11.30 -9.30 -18.49
C PRO A 145 -11.64 -10.39 -17.46
N GLY A 146 -11.09 -10.27 -16.25
CA GLY A 146 -11.19 -11.28 -15.19
C GLY A 146 -10.01 -12.25 -15.12
N ASP A 147 -9.20 -12.37 -16.17
CA ASP A 147 -7.99 -13.19 -16.13
C ASP A 147 -6.97 -12.62 -15.14
N LEU A 148 -6.27 -13.50 -14.42
CA LEU A 148 -5.18 -13.12 -13.53
C LEU A 148 -3.88 -13.04 -14.33
N VAL A 149 -3.18 -11.92 -14.24
CA VAL A 149 -1.89 -11.68 -14.90
C VAL A 149 -0.76 -11.69 -13.88
N TYR A 150 0.32 -12.42 -14.18
CA TYR A 150 1.41 -12.69 -13.25
C TYR A 150 2.74 -12.10 -13.73
N PHE A 151 3.56 -11.60 -12.79
CA PHE A 151 4.78 -10.87 -13.08
C PHE A 151 5.97 -11.24 -12.18
N THR A 152 7.19 -10.96 -12.65
CA THR A 152 8.47 -11.09 -11.93
C THR A 152 9.02 -9.73 -11.48
N THR A 153 8.41 -9.13 -10.46
CA THR A 153 8.77 -7.78 -9.97
C THR A 153 9.88 -7.76 -8.92
N SER A 154 10.13 -8.87 -8.24
CA SER A 154 11.16 -8.97 -7.18
C SER A 154 12.60 -9.12 -7.70
N GLY A 155 12.83 -9.25 -9.01
CA GLY A 155 14.17 -9.32 -9.61
C GLY A 155 14.90 -10.67 -9.49
N ASN A 156 14.32 -11.65 -8.80
CA ASN A 156 14.88 -13.00 -8.61
C ASN A 156 14.41 -14.03 -9.67
N GLY A 157 13.83 -13.56 -10.78
CA GLY A 157 13.29 -14.41 -11.85
C GLY A 157 12.03 -15.20 -11.48
N LYS A 158 11.51 -15.05 -10.26
CA LYS A 158 10.33 -15.78 -9.78
C LYS A 158 9.06 -14.91 -9.81
N ILE A 159 7.92 -15.55 -10.05
CA ILE A 159 6.60 -14.89 -9.98
C ILE A 159 6.44 -14.31 -8.58
N SER A 160 6.22 -13.01 -8.52
CA SER A 160 6.23 -12.21 -7.28
C SER A 160 5.07 -11.22 -7.21
N HIS A 161 4.31 -11.08 -8.29
CA HIS A 161 3.21 -10.12 -8.35
C HIS A 161 2.07 -10.63 -9.24
N VAL A 162 0.85 -10.21 -8.93
CA VAL A 162 -0.37 -10.60 -9.62
C VAL A 162 -1.36 -9.43 -9.69
N GLY A 163 -2.22 -9.43 -10.71
CA GLY A 163 -3.34 -8.51 -10.87
C GLY A 163 -4.48 -9.13 -11.67
N ILE A 164 -5.63 -8.46 -11.70
CA ILE A 164 -6.81 -8.85 -12.49
C ILE A 164 -6.79 -8.02 -13.77
N TYR A 165 -6.77 -8.66 -14.93
CA TYR A 165 -6.91 -7.99 -16.22
C TYR A 165 -8.32 -7.43 -16.38
N ILE A 166 -8.44 -6.18 -16.82
CA ILE A 166 -9.73 -5.47 -16.93
C ILE A 166 -10.06 -5.03 -18.36
N GLY A 167 -9.26 -5.44 -19.35
CA GLY A 167 -9.43 -5.08 -20.76
C GLY A 167 -8.51 -3.93 -21.22
N ASP A 168 -8.38 -3.78 -22.53
CA ASP A 168 -7.59 -2.70 -23.18
C ASP A 168 -6.14 -2.58 -22.69
N GLY A 169 -5.51 -3.72 -22.37
CA GLY A 169 -4.16 -3.75 -21.81
C GLY A 169 -4.08 -3.34 -20.34
N ASN A 170 -5.20 -3.02 -19.68
CA ASN A 170 -5.22 -2.57 -18.29
C ASN A 170 -5.42 -3.74 -17.32
N PHE A 171 -4.89 -3.59 -16.12
CA PHE A 171 -5.11 -4.53 -15.01
C PHE A 171 -5.12 -3.79 -13.67
N ILE A 172 -5.93 -4.27 -12.74
CA ILE A 172 -6.01 -3.77 -11.36
C ILE A 172 -5.20 -4.66 -10.43
N HIS A 173 -4.45 -4.06 -9.51
CA HIS A 173 -3.60 -4.79 -8.57
C HIS A 173 -3.29 -3.94 -7.32
N ALA A 174 -2.91 -4.59 -6.22
CA ALA A 174 -2.28 -3.91 -5.08
C ALA A 174 -0.78 -3.69 -5.37
N SER A 175 -0.42 -2.49 -5.82
CA SER A 175 0.98 -2.05 -5.99
C SER A 175 1.56 -1.59 -4.66
N LEU A 176 2.87 -1.36 -4.57
CA LEU A 176 3.47 -0.69 -3.40
C LEU A 176 2.87 0.70 -3.10
N LYS A 177 2.24 1.35 -4.11
CA LYS A 177 1.54 2.63 -3.98
C LYS A 177 0.05 2.47 -3.63
N GLY A 178 -0.39 1.26 -3.29
CA GLY A 178 -1.78 0.89 -3.06
C GLY A 178 -2.46 0.25 -4.26
N VAL A 179 -3.74 -0.05 -4.11
CA VAL A 179 -4.57 -0.63 -5.16
C VAL A 179 -4.77 0.40 -6.28
N MET A 180 -4.36 0.04 -7.49
CA MET A 180 -4.42 0.91 -8.66
C MET A 180 -4.56 0.13 -9.95
N ILE A 181 -4.85 0.86 -11.02
CA ILE A 181 -4.87 0.35 -12.39
C ILE A 181 -3.56 0.71 -13.07
N SER A 182 -2.93 -0.29 -13.68
CA SER A 182 -1.73 -0.16 -14.48
C SER A 182 -1.98 -0.73 -15.87
N ASN A 183 -1.09 -0.42 -16.83
CA ASN A 183 -1.19 -0.94 -18.19
C ASN A 183 -0.02 -1.88 -18.52
N LEU A 184 -0.33 -3.01 -19.17
CA LEU A 184 0.61 -4.06 -19.56
C LEU A 184 1.65 -3.60 -20.59
N SER A 185 1.39 -2.49 -21.30
CA SER A 185 2.35 -1.89 -22.24
C SER A 185 3.43 -1.05 -21.55
N GLN A 186 3.23 -0.64 -20.28
CA GLN A 186 4.23 0.10 -19.54
C GLN A 186 5.51 -0.73 -19.45
N ARG A 187 6.66 -0.12 -19.77
CA ARG A 187 7.98 -0.78 -19.82
C ARG A 187 8.26 -1.67 -18.59
N TYR A 188 7.86 -1.21 -17.41
CA TYR A 188 8.04 -1.96 -16.17
C TYR A 188 7.30 -3.30 -16.18
N TYR A 189 6.02 -3.32 -16.59
CA TYR A 189 5.18 -4.52 -16.61
C TYR A 189 5.39 -5.36 -17.86
N SER A 190 5.62 -4.74 -19.01
CA SER A 190 5.81 -5.46 -20.27
C SER A 190 7.03 -6.37 -20.24
N SER A 191 8.13 -5.92 -19.61
CA SER A 191 9.36 -6.72 -19.47
C SER A 191 9.31 -7.76 -18.33
N ARG A 192 8.25 -7.77 -17.54
CA ARG A 192 8.09 -8.63 -16.34
C ARG A 192 6.90 -9.56 -16.43
N TYR A 193 6.10 -9.48 -17.49
CA TYR A 193 4.96 -10.36 -17.70
C TYR A 193 5.44 -11.80 -17.87
N VAL A 194 4.80 -12.73 -17.15
CA VAL A 194 5.16 -14.16 -17.19
C VAL A 194 4.05 -14.97 -17.84
N THR A 195 2.84 -14.92 -17.28
CA THR A 195 1.74 -15.79 -17.68
C THR A 195 0.40 -15.19 -17.23
N ALA A 196 -0.69 -15.78 -17.72
CA ALA A 196 -2.03 -15.48 -17.25
C ALA A 196 -2.84 -16.74 -16.95
N LYS A 197 -3.81 -16.61 -16.03
CA LYS A 197 -4.70 -17.69 -15.60
C LYS A 197 -6.15 -17.25 -15.63
N ARG A 198 -6.99 -18.05 -16.28
CA ARG A 198 -8.46 -17.90 -16.27
C ARG A 198 -9.05 -18.78 -15.20
N ILE A 199 -9.69 -18.16 -14.21
CA ILE A 199 -10.34 -18.85 -13.09
C ILE A 199 -11.86 -18.85 -13.26
N ILE A 200 -12.41 -17.75 -13.75
CA ILE A 200 -13.85 -17.57 -13.98
C ILE A 200 -14.14 -17.97 -15.41
N ASN A 201 -15.07 -18.92 -15.60
CA ASN A 201 -15.31 -19.61 -16.87
C ASN A 201 -16.75 -19.46 -17.35
#